data_AF-A0AAU6V6B8-F1
#
_entry.id   AF-A0AAU6V6B8-F1
#
_cell.length_a   1.000
_cell.length_b   1.000
_cell.length_c   1.000
_cell.angle_alpha   90.00
_cell.angle_beta   90.00
_cell.angle_gamma   90.00
#
_symmetry.space_group_name_H-M   'P 1'
#
loop_
_entity.id
_entity.type
_entity.pdbx_description
1 polymer ?
#
loop_
_entity_poly.entity_id
_entity_poly.type
_entity_poly.pdbx_seq_one_letter_code
_entity_poly.pdbx_strand_id
1 'polypeptide(L)'
;MINLSQKEIALQKLKEAANKFGNKENIIHSANEATTRLIIIDEILRILGWNSEEFNPETHTSTNGYIDYLLKHNSTPKLVVEAKKIGLTFCTPSSRKPTHHEYTVSYFKQAFKHLLTDTIKQASSYCYDSSVVHAVITNGAEWMVLQLIPKPGKTIDSMKGVYFGNIFSDNFYFDLFYELISKERVVSGNLESYLSEINYVPSPIHKILKSDFGSLQWRTYEKERYLDDFYRTFFDEITNSNQKKMLEHCFVSDSKLEQYRGDLKRILRDTPPNFLPLGTEDMEPGEGAASIIEEKGSGKVVLITGSVGCGKTTLVKKVLSETKLNHKATTVPILVDLINDVSRNVTQAKDIIFKRINESFINEFPKINHIDSLRSTYRAEINTLKNGPYKSVFERNSEKYIEKEAEELERLKNDLENFVIRSLKNQTNQNNNVILIIDNVDRASEDFQEETYVIAHKLSKESGATVIITMREFTYFKNKDKGWLDVRSGDRVIHLKAPDFNKLISKRIKYVENHFDEDFRTKEWRRNYKYNEFK
;
A
#
# COMPACT_ATOMS: atom_id res chain seq x y z
N MET A 1 7.20 11.68 -61.05
CA MET A 1 5.92 12.00 -60.38
C MET A 1 6.16 11.88 -58.90
N ILE A 2 6.03 12.97 -58.14
CA ILE A 2 6.18 12.93 -56.68
C ILE A 2 4.96 12.19 -56.15
N ASN A 3 5.18 11.07 -55.45
CA ASN A 3 4.11 10.28 -54.87
C ASN A 3 3.59 11.04 -53.64
N LEU A 4 2.55 11.85 -53.82
CA LEU A 4 1.91 12.60 -52.74
C LEU A 4 1.36 11.62 -51.70
N SER A 5 1.52 11.93 -50.42
CA SER A 5 0.91 11.18 -49.33
C SER A 5 -0.62 11.28 -49.39
N GLN A 6 -1.32 10.32 -48.79
CA GLN A 6 -2.79 10.35 -48.73
C GLN A 6 -3.33 11.64 -48.08
N LYS A 7 -2.61 12.17 -47.09
CA LYS A 7 -2.92 13.43 -46.42
C LYS A 7 -2.81 14.64 -47.37
N GLU A 8 -1.76 14.70 -48.18
CA GLU A 8 -1.58 15.79 -49.16
C GLU A 8 -2.63 15.75 -50.26
N ILE A 9 -2.99 14.54 -50.73
CA ILE A 9 -4.09 14.34 -51.69
C ILE A 9 -5.41 14.79 -51.07
N ALA A 10 -5.67 14.44 -49.80
CA ALA A 10 -6.87 14.85 -49.09
C ALA A 10 -6.93 16.37 -48.93
N LEU A 11 -5.82 17.04 -48.61
CA LEU A 11 -5.75 18.51 -48.52
C LEU A 11 -6.09 19.16 -49.86
N GLN A 12 -5.53 18.66 -50.96
CA GLN A 12 -5.82 19.19 -52.29
C GLN A 12 -7.30 19.04 -52.64
N LYS A 13 -7.87 17.85 -52.45
CA LYS A 13 -9.31 17.60 -52.69
C LYS A 13 -10.20 18.44 -51.79
N LEU A 14 -9.78 18.68 -50.53
CA LEU A 14 -10.52 19.53 -49.61
C LEU A 14 -10.54 20.98 -50.10
N LYS A 15 -9.42 21.50 -50.60
CA LYS A 15 -9.35 22.85 -51.20
C LYS A 15 -10.21 22.95 -52.46
N GLU A 16 -10.20 21.91 -53.30
CA GLU A 16 -11.06 21.84 -54.49
C GLU A 16 -12.55 21.83 -54.11
N ALA A 17 -12.94 21.04 -53.12
CA ALA A 17 -14.30 21.01 -52.58
C ALA A 17 -14.67 22.36 -51.94
N ALA A 18 -13.80 22.95 -51.12
CA ALA A 18 -14.00 24.26 -50.50
C ALA A 18 -14.22 25.35 -51.55
N ASN A 19 -13.44 25.37 -52.64
CA ASN A 19 -13.63 26.33 -53.75
C ASN A 19 -14.94 26.08 -54.52
N LYS A 20 -15.27 24.81 -54.79
CA LYS A 20 -16.50 24.41 -55.49
C LYS A 20 -17.76 24.82 -54.73
N PHE A 21 -17.75 24.70 -53.39
CA PHE A 21 -18.88 25.03 -52.54
C PHE A 21 -18.85 26.48 -52.04
N GLY A 22 -17.69 27.09 -51.86
CA GLY A 22 -17.51 28.49 -51.44
C GLY A 22 -18.04 29.50 -52.47
N ASN A 23 -17.89 29.22 -53.77
CA ASN A 23 -18.51 30.04 -54.83
C ASN A 23 -20.05 30.01 -54.82
N LYS A 24 -20.65 29.12 -54.03
CA LYS A 24 -22.10 29.01 -53.81
C LYS A 24 -22.50 29.41 -52.38
N GLU A 25 -21.61 29.95 -51.55
CA GLU A 25 -21.86 30.25 -50.13
C GLU A 25 -23.14 31.09 -49.93
N ASN A 26 -23.30 32.17 -50.70
CA ASN A 26 -24.51 33.02 -50.66
C ASN A 26 -25.80 32.33 -51.17
N ILE A 27 -25.67 31.28 -51.99
CA ILE A 27 -26.80 30.49 -52.54
C ILE A 27 -27.14 29.30 -51.62
N ILE A 28 -26.14 28.72 -50.96
CA ILE A 28 -26.29 27.64 -49.95
C ILE A 28 -27.01 28.16 -48.71
N HIS A 29 -26.85 29.44 -48.38
CA HIS A 29 -27.63 30.11 -47.33
C HIS A 29 -29.15 30.21 -47.62
N SER A 30 -29.60 30.06 -48.88
CA SER A 30 -30.99 30.34 -49.27
C SER A 30 -31.77 29.19 -49.96
N ALA A 31 -31.12 28.13 -50.48
CA ALA A 31 -31.80 27.08 -51.25
C ALA A 31 -31.76 25.68 -50.59
N ASN A 32 -32.94 25.02 -50.46
CA ASN A 32 -33.17 23.60 -50.09
C ASN A 32 -32.07 22.95 -49.24
N GLU A 33 -31.91 23.58 -48.09
CA GLU A 33 -30.74 23.66 -47.24
C GLU A 33 -30.23 22.29 -46.71
N ALA A 34 -31.08 21.26 -46.64
CA ALA A 34 -30.71 19.95 -46.06
C ALA A 34 -29.88 19.07 -47.01
N THR A 35 -30.29 18.93 -48.28
CA THR A 35 -29.68 18.00 -49.24
C THR A 35 -28.27 18.44 -49.63
N THR A 36 -28.05 19.74 -49.83
CA THR A 36 -26.73 20.30 -50.19
C THR A 36 -25.70 20.15 -49.06
N ARG A 37 -26.15 20.18 -47.80
CA ARG A 37 -25.29 19.98 -46.62
C ARG A 37 -24.85 18.53 -46.46
N LEU A 38 -25.78 17.59 -46.65
CA LEU A 38 -25.43 16.16 -46.68
C LEU A 38 -24.44 15.88 -47.81
N ILE A 39 -24.62 16.47 -48.98
CA ILE A 39 -23.65 16.34 -50.10
C ILE A 39 -22.26 16.85 -49.71
N ILE A 40 -22.15 17.97 -49.01
CA ILE A 40 -20.86 18.52 -48.55
C ILE A 40 -20.22 17.59 -47.52
N ILE A 41 -20.99 17.14 -46.52
CA ILE A 41 -20.51 16.23 -45.47
C ILE A 41 -20.06 14.90 -46.09
N ASP A 42 -20.84 14.32 -47.01
CA ASP A 42 -20.50 13.09 -47.74
C ASP A 42 -19.24 13.24 -48.58
N GLU A 43 -19.05 14.39 -49.25
CA GLU A 43 -17.83 14.68 -50.02
C GLU A 43 -16.61 14.79 -49.09
N ILE A 44 -16.75 15.46 -47.94
CA ILE A 44 -15.68 15.60 -46.94
C ILE A 44 -15.34 14.24 -46.29
N LEU A 45 -16.33 13.45 -45.91
CA LEU A 45 -16.12 12.11 -45.34
C LEU A 45 -15.40 11.20 -46.34
N ARG A 46 -15.74 11.27 -47.63
CA ARG A 46 -15.01 10.57 -48.70
C ARG A 46 -13.57 11.04 -48.86
N ILE A 47 -13.33 12.35 -48.75
CA ILE A 47 -11.96 12.92 -48.77
C ILE A 47 -11.13 12.40 -47.59
N LEU A 48 -11.76 12.20 -46.43
CA LEU A 48 -11.17 11.63 -45.22
C LEU A 48 -10.98 10.11 -45.27
N GLY A 49 -11.33 9.47 -46.38
CA GLY A 49 -11.13 8.05 -46.64
C GLY A 49 -12.27 7.14 -46.19
N TRP A 50 -13.42 7.69 -45.79
CA TRP A 50 -14.61 6.89 -45.46
C TRP A 50 -15.39 6.52 -46.72
N ASN A 51 -15.77 5.24 -46.84
CA ASN A 51 -16.61 4.78 -47.94
C ASN A 51 -18.09 5.05 -47.65
N SER A 52 -18.92 5.25 -48.68
CA SER A 52 -20.35 5.54 -48.51
C SER A 52 -21.11 4.48 -47.69
N GLU A 53 -20.74 3.19 -47.82
CA GLU A 53 -21.31 2.10 -47.02
C GLU A 53 -20.94 2.19 -45.53
N GLU A 54 -19.83 2.85 -45.21
CA GLU A 54 -19.29 2.97 -43.85
C GLU A 54 -19.91 4.15 -43.08
N PHE A 55 -20.58 5.09 -43.75
CA PHE A 55 -21.22 6.23 -43.10
C PHE A 55 -22.72 6.37 -43.44
N ASN A 56 -23.28 5.46 -44.23
CA ASN A 56 -24.62 5.59 -44.77
C ASN A 56 -25.70 5.75 -43.68
N PRO A 57 -26.75 6.54 -43.96
CA PRO A 57 -27.75 6.96 -42.98
C PRO A 57 -28.77 5.84 -42.72
N GLU A 58 -29.51 5.97 -41.62
CA GLU A 58 -30.56 5.07 -41.12
C GLU A 58 -30.09 3.91 -40.22
N THR A 59 -29.41 4.27 -39.13
CA THR A 59 -29.46 3.44 -37.92
C THR A 59 -30.56 3.98 -37.01
N HIS A 60 -31.69 3.27 -36.93
CA HIS A 60 -32.79 3.59 -36.01
C HIS A 60 -32.34 3.38 -34.56
N THR A 61 -32.50 4.37 -33.69
CA THR A 61 -32.24 4.20 -32.25
C THR A 61 -33.51 3.76 -31.51
N SER A 62 -33.35 3.09 -30.37
CA SER A 62 -34.47 2.65 -29.51
C SER A 62 -35.29 3.80 -28.90
N THR A 63 -34.77 5.02 -28.99
CA THR A 63 -35.20 6.22 -28.25
C THR A 63 -35.43 7.36 -29.24
N ASN A 64 -36.45 7.21 -30.10
CA ASN A 64 -37.02 8.21 -31.03
C ASN A 64 -36.01 9.20 -31.68
N GLY A 65 -35.19 8.71 -32.62
CA GLY A 65 -34.40 9.57 -33.50
C GLY A 65 -33.71 8.81 -34.64
N TYR A 66 -33.27 9.55 -35.67
CA TYR A 66 -32.38 9.07 -36.72
C TYR A 66 -30.99 9.70 -36.51
N ILE A 67 -29.95 8.88 -36.45
CA ILE A 67 -28.56 9.35 -36.46
C ILE A 67 -28.22 9.78 -37.88
N ASP A 68 -27.75 11.01 -38.07
CA ASP A 68 -27.42 11.54 -39.40
C ASP A 68 -26.30 10.71 -40.06
N TYR A 69 -25.19 10.49 -39.34
CA TYR A 69 -24.15 9.56 -39.77
C TYR A 69 -23.59 8.75 -38.60
N LEU A 70 -23.41 7.46 -38.83
CA LEU A 70 -22.71 6.57 -37.93
C LEU A 70 -21.55 5.92 -38.69
N LEU A 71 -20.34 6.43 -38.47
CA LEU A 71 -19.14 5.92 -39.13
C LEU A 71 -18.77 4.56 -38.54
N LYS A 72 -18.72 3.54 -39.39
CA LYS A 72 -18.45 2.14 -39.05
C LYS A 72 -17.19 1.65 -39.77
N HIS A 73 -16.46 0.77 -39.11
CA HIS A 73 -15.38 0.01 -39.73
C HIS A 73 -15.58 -1.47 -39.39
N ASN A 74 -15.64 -2.34 -40.40
CA ASN A 74 -15.99 -3.76 -40.22
C ASN A 74 -17.25 -3.95 -39.37
N SER A 75 -18.32 -3.22 -39.69
CA SER A 75 -19.60 -3.21 -38.97
C SER A 75 -19.54 -2.72 -37.50
N THR A 76 -18.38 -2.31 -37.00
CA THR A 76 -18.22 -1.76 -35.66
C THR A 76 -18.36 -0.24 -35.69
N PRO A 77 -19.27 0.37 -34.91
CA PRO A 77 -19.41 1.82 -34.86
C PRO A 77 -18.18 2.48 -34.21
N LYS A 78 -17.72 3.59 -34.79
CA LYS A 78 -16.49 4.28 -34.38
C LYS A 78 -16.69 5.76 -34.05
N LEU A 79 -17.55 6.46 -34.79
CA LEU A 79 -17.75 7.89 -34.64
C LEU A 79 -19.17 8.26 -35.06
N VAL A 80 -19.86 9.05 -34.23
CA VAL A 80 -21.15 9.67 -34.60
C VAL A 80 -20.88 11.00 -35.29
N VAL A 81 -21.61 11.36 -36.34
CA VAL A 81 -21.63 12.72 -36.89
C VAL A 81 -23.06 13.24 -36.83
N GLU A 82 -23.24 14.33 -36.09
CA GLU A 82 -24.51 15.06 -35.97
C GLU A 82 -24.48 16.30 -36.87
N ALA A 83 -25.38 16.36 -37.84
CA ALA A 83 -25.41 17.40 -38.85
C ALA A 83 -26.53 18.42 -38.57
N LYS A 84 -26.17 19.70 -38.45
CA LYS A 84 -27.15 20.79 -38.23
C LYS A 84 -27.21 21.78 -39.38
N LYS A 85 -28.26 22.61 -39.37
CA LYS A 85 -28.43 23.69 -40.34
C LYS A 85 -27.42 24.81 -40.09
N ILE A 86 -26.89 25.40 -41.18
CA ILE A 86 -25.84 26.43 -41.13
C ILE A 86 -26.26 27.64 -40.29
N GLY A 87 -27.51 28.11 -40.46
CA GLY A 87 -28.02 29.28 -39.76
C GLY A 87 -28.38 29.09 -38.28
N LEU A 88 -28.29 27.86 -37.74
CA LEU A 88 -28.78 27.55 -36.39
C LEU A 88 -27.68 27.29 -35.35
N THR A 89 -26.46 26.89 -35.72
CA THR A 89 -25.59 26.26 -34.69
C THR A 89 -24.24 26.94 -34.50
N PHE A 90 -23.77 27.64 -35.53
CA PHE A 90 -22.39 28.06 -35.65
C PHE A 90 -22.35 29.49 -36.20
N CYS A 91 -22.73 30.45 -35.36
CA CYS A 91 -22.41 31.84 -35.62
C CYS A 91 -20.98 32.06 -35.14
N THR A 92 -20.14 32.65 -35.99
CA THR A 92 -18.80 33.12 -35.62
C THR A 92 -18.87 33.78 -34.24
N PRO A 93 -18.08 33.35 -33.24
CA PRO A 93 -18.30 33.72 -31.85
C PRO A 93 -18.33 35.24 -31.70
N SER A 94 -19.50 35.77 -31.36
CA SER A 94 -19.83 37.20 -31.48
C SER A 94 -19.07 38.11 -30.52
N SER A 95 -18.22 37.56 -29.65
CA SER A 95 -17.51 38.33 -28.62
C SER A 95 -16.04 37.96 -28.41
N ARG A 96 -15.56 36.77 -28.84
CA ARG A 96 -14.15 36.35 -28.70
C ARG A 96 -13.75 35.37 -29.81
N LYS A 97 -12.82 35.78 -30.68
CA LYS A 97 -12.21 34.85 -31.65
C LYS A 97 -11.46 33.75 -30.89
N PRO A 98 -11.71 32.46 -31.18
CA PRO A 98 -10.92 31.39 -30.59
C PRO A 98 -9.47 31.50 -31.08
N THR A 99 -8.52 31.64 -30.15
CA THR A 99 -7.07 31.66 -30.40
C THR A 99 -6.43 30.28 -30.34
N HIS A 100 -7.17 29.29 -29.84
CA HIS A 100 -6.79 27.88 -29.68
C HIS A 100 -7.85 27.01 -30.36
N HIS A 101 -7.58 25.72 -30.53
CA HIS A 101 -8.54 24.74 -31.07
C HIS A 101 -9.21 23.89 -30.00
N GLU A 102 -8.73 23.93 -28.74
CA GLU A 102 -9.26 23.16 -27.62
C GLU A 102 -10.05 24.04 -26.63
N TYR A 103 -11.31 23.72 -26.43
CA TYR A 103 -12.16 24.43 -25.47
C TYR A 103 -13.04 23.47 -24.69
N THR A 104 -13.45 23.87 -23.49
CA THR A 104 -14.44 23.11 -22.72
C THR A 104 -15.79 23.11 -23.42
N VAL A 105 -16.57 22.05 -23.24
CA VAL A 105 -17.94 21.97 -23.76
C VAL A 105 -18.81 23.09 -23.18
N SER A 106 -18.59 23.47 -21.91
CA SER A 106 -19.19 24.67 -21.32
C SER A 106 -18.89 25.95 -22.10
N TYR A 107 -17.65 26.13 -22.55
CA TYR A 107 -17.28 27.28 -23.38
C TYR A 107 -17.98 27.22 -24.75
N PHE A 108 -18.05 26.06 -25.39
CA PHE A 108 -18.80 25.90 -26.64
C PHE A 108 -20.29 26.25 -26.45
N LYS A 109 -20.94 25.75 -25.39
CA LYS A 109 -22.34 26.09 -25.08
C LYS A 109 -22.55 27.59 -24.85
N GLN A 110 -21.59 28.27 -24.22
CA GLN A 110 -21.65 29.73 -24.02
C GLN A 110 -21.44 30.50 -25.33
N ALA A 111 -20.46 30.09 -26.14
CA ALA A 111 -20.12 30.74 -27.40
C ALA A 111 -21.24 30.60 -28.45
N PHE A 112 -21.88 29.44 -28.52
CA PHE A 112 -22.88 29.08 -29.53
C PHE A 112 -24.33 29.00 -29.00
N LYS A 113 -24.55 29.39 -27.74
CA LYS A 113 -25.88 29.52 -27.08
C LYS A 113 -26.70 28.20 -27.06
N HIS A 114 -28.03 28.31 -26.98
CA HIS A 114 -28.97 27.21 -26.73
C HIS A 114 -28.94 26.13 -27.83
N LEU A 115 -28.74 26.52 -29.09
CA LEU A 115 -28.86 25.63 -30.25
C LEU A 115 -27.75 24.56 -30.28
N LEU A 116 -26.52 24.91 -29.90
CA LEU A 116 -25.46 23.91 -29.74
C LEU A 116 -25.70 23.01 -28.52
N THR A 117 -26.32 23.53 -27.46
CA THR A 117 -26.63 22.74 -26.26
C THR A 117 -27.60 21.60 -26.58
N ASP A 118 -28.64 21.86 -27.37
CA ASP A 118 -29.59 20.82 -27.79
C ASP A 118 -28.96 19.81 -28.74
N THR A 119 -28.09 20.30 -29.64
CA THR A 119 -27.32 19.45 -30.57
C THR A 119 -26.38 18.50 -29.82
N ILE A 120 -25.68 18.99 -28.79
CA ILE A 120 -24.81 18.16 -27.94
C ILE A 120 -25.64 17.10 -27.19
N LYS A 121 -26.83 17.45 -26.68
CA LYS A 121 -27.72 16.48 -26.01
C LYS A 121 -28.17 15.39 -26.98
N GLN A 122 -28.55 15.76 -28.20
CA GLN A 122 -28.96 14.82 -29.24
C GLN A 122 -27.80 13.89 -29.62
N ALA A 123 -26.64 14.44 -29.96
CA ALA A 123 -25.44 13.65 -30.27
C ALA A 123 -25.02 12.74 -29.09
N SER A 124 -25.19 13.19 -27.83
CA SER A 124 -24.89 12.40 -26.64
C SER A 124 -25.84 11.21 -26.48
N SER A 125 -27.13 11.38 -26.79
CA SER A 125 -28.10 10.28 -26.84
C SER A 125 -27.69 9.25 -27.90
N TYR A 126 -27.28 9.71 -29.09
CA TYR A 126 -26.82 8.82 -30.16
C TYR A 126 -25.53 8.09 -29.82
N CYS A 127 -24.59 8.75 -29.16
CA CYS A 127 -23.39 8.14 -28.60
C CYS A 127 -23.73 7.00 -27.62
N TYR A 128 -24.72 7.23 -26.73
CA TYR A 128 -25.16 6.22 -25.78
C TYR A 128 -25.81 5.02 -26.48
N ASP A 129 -26.77 5.27 -27.38
CA ASP A 129 -27.52 4.23 -28.09
C ASP A 129 -26.63 3.40 -29.03
N SER A 130 -25.60 4.01 -29.61
CA SER A 130 -24.65 3.34 -30.53
C SER A 130 -23.38 2.81 -29.87
N SER A 131 -23.23 2.98 -28.54
CA SER A 131 -22.01 2.61 -27.80
C SER A 131 -20.73 3.27 -28.33
N VAL A 132 -20.84 4.53 -28.77
CA VAL A 132 -19.72 5.34 -29.29
C VAL A 132 -19.43 6.50 -28.34
N VAL A 133 -18.17 6.73 -28.02
CA VAL A 133 -17.76 7.74 -27.03
C VAL A 133 -17.66 9.16 -27.59
N HIS A 134 -17.35 9.28 -28.89
CA HIS A 134 -17.05 10.55 -29.55
C HIS A 134 -18.09 10.90 -30.61
N ALA A 135 -18.36 12.19 -30.77
CA ALA A 135 -19.21 12.70 -31.86
C ALA A 135 -18.58 13.93 -32.51
N VAL A 136 -18.73 14.00 -33.83
CA VAL A 136 -18.49 15.21 -34.62
C VAL A 136 -19.80 15.97 -34.74
N ILE A 137 -19.77 17.27 -34.46
CA ILE A 137 -20.89 18.17 -34.71
C ILE A 137 -20.48 19.09 -35.84
N THR A 138 -21.31 19.15 -36.88
CA THR A 138 -21.01 19.97 -38.06
C THR A 138 -22.27 20.54 -38.69
N ASN A 139 -22.13 21.65 -39.40
CA ASN A 139 -23.15 22.15 -40.34
C ASN A 139 -22.70 22.02 -41.80
N GLY A 140 -21.60 21.32 -42.07
CA GLY A 140 -20.91 21.22 -43.36
C GLY A 140 -19.78 22.25 -43.52
N ALA A 141 -19.93 23.46 -42.96
CA ALA A 141 -18.91 24.50 -43.01
C ALA A 141 -17.98 24.42 -41.79
N GLU A 142 -18.54 24.40 -40.59
CA GLU A 142 -17.82 24.33 -39.32
C GLU A 142 -17.82 22.90 -38.78
N TRP A 143 -16.70 22.53 -38.16
CA TRP A 143 -16.48 21.18 -37.65
C TRP A 143 -15.92 21.22 -36.24
N MET A 144 -16.49 20.42 -35.34
CA MET A 144 -15.93 20.14 -34.02
C MET A 144 -16.11 18.69 -33.63
N VAL A 145 -15.23 18.18 -32.77
CA VAL A 145 -15.32 16.84 -32.20
C VAL A 145 -15.29 16.90 -30.68
N LEU A 146 -16.23 16.17 -30.06
CA LEU A 146 -16.44 16.14 -28.62
C LEU A 146 -16.44 14.70 -28.11
N GLN A 147 -15.98 14.51 -26.87
CA GLN A 147 -16.25 13.31 -26.10
C GLN A 147 -17.58 13.49 -25.36
N LEU A 148 -18.60 12.71 -25.71
CA LEU A 148 -19.97 12.87 -25.21
C LEU A 148 -20.38 11.82 -24.17
N ILE A 149 -19.55 10.79 -23.96
CA ILE A 149 -19.68 9.88 -22.82
C ILE A 149 -18.63 10.28 -21.75
N PRO A 150 -19.08 10.74 -20.57
CA PRO A 150 -18.17 11.22 -19.55
C PRO A 150 -17.33 10.08 -18.94
N LYS A 151 -16.08 10.40 -18.58
CA LYS A 151 -15.23 9.56 -17.74
C LYS A 151 -15.67 9.67 -16.28
N PRO A 152 -15.43 8.65 -15.45
CA PRO A 152 -15.70 8.73 -14.02
C PRO A 152 -15.11 10.01 -13.39
N GLY A 153 -15.95 10.74 -12.64
CA GLY A 153 -15.53 11.98 -11.95
C GLY A 153 -15.56 13.25 -12.81
N LYS A 154 -15.95 13.19 -14.09
CA LYS A 154 -16.15 14.38 -14.95
C LYS A 154 -17.58 14.50 -15.45
N THR A 155 -18.04 15.74 -15.62
CA THR A 155 -19.25 16.05 -16.38
C THR A 155 -18.88 16.38 -17.81
N ILE A 156 -19.81 16.19 -18.76
CA ILE A 156 -19.61 16.55 -20.18
C ILE A 156 -19.16 18.02 -20.30
N ASP A 157 -19.74 18.93 -19.52
CA ASP A 157 -19.43 20.37 -19.56
C ASP A 157 -17.99 20.72 -19.15
N SER A 158 -17.38 19.87 -18.32
CA SER A 158 -15.99 20.03 -17.87
C SER A 158 -14.97 19.47 -18.86
N MET A 159 -15.41 18.68 -19.83
CA MET A 159 -14.54 18.10 -20.84
C MET A 159 -14.19 19.11 -21.92
N LYS A 160 -12.97 19.01 -22.45
CA LYS A 160 -12.52 19.71 -23.64
C LYS A 160 -12.91 18.92 -24.90
N GLY A 161 -13.25 19.65 -25.94
CA GLY A 161 -13.33 19.16 -27.31
C GLY A 161 -12.53 20.05 -28.25
N VAL A 162 -12.47 19.64 -29.52
CA VAL A 162 -11.67 20.31 -30.54
C VAL A 162 -12.57 20.98 -31.57
N TYR A 163 -12.34 22.26 -31.85
CA TYR A 163 -12.98 23.02 -32.92
C TYR A 163 -11.96 23.27 -34.04
N PHE A 164 -12.28 22.80 -35.23
CA PHE A 164 -11.38 22.82 -36.39
C PHE A 164 -11.49 24.11 -37.22
N GLY A 165 -12.53 24.91 -36.97
CA GLY A 165 -12.83 26.11 -37.74
C GLY A 165 -13.79 25.86 -38.89
N ASN A 166 -13.90 26.86 -39.76
CA ASN A 166 -14.71 26.81 -40.98
C ASN A 166 -13.84 26.38 -42.17
N ILE A 167 -14.24 25.33 -42.87
CA ILE A 167 -13.53 24.75 -44.02
C ILE A 167 -13.34 25.73 -45.19
N PHE A 168 -14.18 26.76 -45.30
CA PHE A 168 -14.08 27.81 -46.32
C PHE A 168 -13.13 28.95 -45.92
N SER A 169 -12.59 28.92 -44.69
CA SER A 169 -11.66 29.92 -44.18
C SER A 169 -10.23 29.41 -44.21
N ASP A 170 -9.27 30.30 -44.47
CA ASP A 170 -7.83 30.01 -44.38
C ASP A 170 -7.38 29.57 -42.98
N ASN A 171 -8.18 29.83 -41.94
CA ASN A 171 -7.90 29.45 -40.55
C ASN A 171 -8.35 28.02 -40.20
N PHE A 172 -8.77 27.21 -41.17
CA PHE A 172 -9.15 25.82 -40.93
C PHE A 172 -7.94 24.96 -40.56
N TYR A 173 -8.00 24.30 -39.39
CA TYR A 173 -6.92 23.44 -38.89
C TYR A 173 -6.93 22.06 -39.55
N PHE A 174 -6.64 22.01 -40.86
CA PHE A 174 -6.69 20.78 -41.64
C PHE A 174 -5.84 19.65 -41.07
N ASP A 175 -4.61 19.95 -40.64
CA ASP A 175 -3.69 18.94 -40.14
C ASP A 175 -4.30 18.17 -38.96
N LEU A 176 -4.87 18.90 -38.00
CA LEU A 176 -5.51 18.32 -36.83
C LEU A 176 -6.84 17.64 -37.20
N PHE A 177 -7.61 18.22 -38.13
CA PHE A 177 -8.84 17.63 -38.63
C PHE A 177 -8.59 16.26 -39.28
N TYR A 178 -7.58 16.16 -40.14
CA TYR A 178 -7.18 14.91 -40.77
C TYR A 178 -6.65 13.90 -39.74
N GLU A 179 -5.79 14.35 -38.83
CA GLU A 179 -5.23 13.48 -37.78
C GLU A 179 -6.29 12.90 -36.83
N LEU A 180 -7.41 13.58 -36.62
CA LEU A 180 -8.45 13.13 -35.69
C LEU A 180 -9.64 12.43 -36.37
N ILE A 181 -10.04 12.81 -37.60
CA ILE A 181 -11.30 12.36 -38.21
C ILE A 181 -11.09 11.43 -39.42
N SER A 182 -9.89 11.38 -40.01
CA SER A 182 -9.63 10.45 -41.12
C SER A 182 -9.80 9.00 -40.70
N LYS A 183 -10.28 8.16 -41.63
CA LYS A 183 -10.60 6.75 -41.36
C LYS A 183 -9.44 6.00 -40.73
N GLU A 184 -8.24 6.11 -41.30
CA GLU A 184 -7.04 5.43 -40.82
C GLU A 184 -6.72 5.81 -39.36
N ARG A 185 -6.89 7.09 -39.02
CA ARG A 185 -6.57 7.61 -37.69
C ARG A 185 -7.62 7.30 -36.64
N VAL A 186 -8.90 7.34 -37.01
CA VAL A 186 -9.99 6.90 -36.14
C VAL A 186 -9.88 5.40 -35.86
N VAL A 187 -9.57 4.58 -36.87
CA VAL A 187 -9.43 3.12 -36.72
C VAL A 187 -8.23 2.75 -35.86
N SER A 188 -7.11 3.48 -35.97
CA SER A 188 -5.92 3.30 -35.13
C SER A 188 -6.06 3.86 -33.70
N GLY A 189 -7.19 4.50 -33.38
CA GLY A 189 -7.49 5.00 -32.03
C GLY A 189 -6.88 6.36 -31.70
N ASN A 190 -6.39 7.11 -32.70
CA ASN A 190 -5.75 8.40 -32.47
C ASN A 190 -6.70 9.43 -31.84
N LEU A 191 -7.96 9.46 -32.32
CA LEU A 191 -9.01 10.33 -31.77
C LEU A 191 -9.25 10.08 -30.28
N GLU A 192 -9.35 8.79 -29.91
CA GLU A 192 -9.55 8.38 -28.51
C GLU A 192 -8.34 8.76 -27.66
N SER A 193 -7.13 8.49 -28.13
CA SER A 193 -5.90 8.86 -27.42
C SER A 193 -5.81 10.36 -27.19
N TYR A 194 -6.02 11.17 -28.23
CA TYR A 194 -5.95 12.63 -28.16
C TYR A 194 -6.98 13.22 -27.18
N LEU A 195 -8.26 12.87 -27.36
CA LEU A 195 -9.31 13.39 -26.48
C LEU A 195 -9.19 12.85 -25.05
N SER A 196 -8.67 11.63 -24.87
CA SER A 196 -8.38 11.05 -23.56
C SER A 196 -7.29 11.82 -22.81
N GLU A 197 -6.24 12.24 -23.50
CA GLU A 197 -5.10 12.98 -22.96
C GLU A 197 -5.47 14.41 -22.57
N ILE A 198 -6.14 15.18 -23.45
CA ILE A 198 -6.56 16.55 -23.11
C ILE A 198 -7.62 16.58 -22.00
N ASN A 199 -8.37 15.47 -21.84
CA ASN A 199 -9.37 15.30 -20.78
C ASN A 199 -8.87 14.49 -19.59
N TYR A 200 -7.59 14.13 -19.55
CA TYR A 200 -7.02 13.44 -18.42
C TYR A 200 -7.09 14.33 -17.18
N VAL A 201 -7.59 13.78 -16.07
CA VAL A 201 -7.40 14.35 -14.74
C VAL A 201 -6.61 13.33 -13.95
N PRO A 202 -5.43 13.69 -13.43
CA PRO A 202 -4.70 12.80 -12.55
C PRO A 202 -5.57 12.52 -11.33
N SER A 203 -5.79 11.24 -11.03
CA SER A 203 -6.30 10.85 -9.71
C SER A 203 -5.37 11.46 -8.65
N PRO A 204 -5.90 12.03 -7.54
CA PRO A 204 -5.07 12.54 -6.45
C PRO A 204 -4.17 11.47 -5.80
N ILE A 205 -4.30 10.20 -6.21
CA ILE A 205 -3.25 9.20 -6.02
C ILE A 205 -2.93 8.55 -7.37
N HIS A 206 -1.94 9.09 -8.08
CA HIS A 206 -1.20 8.28 -9.04
C HIS A 206 0.25 8.75 -9.16
N LYS A 207 1.12 8.11 -8.39
CA LYS A 207 2.56 8.12 -8.64
C LYS A 207 2.82 7.12 -9.79
N ILE A 208 2.74 7.57 -11.05
CA ILE A 208 3.38 6.83 -12.15
C ILE A 208 4.84 7.26 -12.19
N LEU A 209 5.72 6.41 -11.66
CA LEU A 209 7.15 6.47 -11.93
C LEU A 209 7.40 5.93 -13.35
N LYS A 210 7.26 6.76 -14.40
CA LYS A 210 7.79 6.40 -15.72
C LYS A 210 8.47 7.53 -16.49
N SER A 211 8.09 8.79 -16.31
CA SER A 211 8.67 9.89 -17.09
C SER A 211 10.04 10.37 -16.61
N ASP A 212 10.45 10.01 -15.39
CA ASP A 212 11.76 10.36 -14.82
C ASP A 212 12.84 9.29 -15.04
N PHE A 213 12.53 8.21 -15.78
CA PHE A 213 13.59 7.33 -16.28
C PHE A 213 14.33 8.06 -17.40
N GLY A 214 15.45 8.70 -17.05
CA GLY A 214 16.44 9.13 -18.04
C GLY A 214 16.90 7.97 -18.93
N SER A 215 17.85 8.20 -19.82
CA SER A 215 18.46 7.20 -20.72
C SER A 215 19.15 6.01 -20.03
N LEU A 216 18.86 5.76 -18.75
CA LEU A 216 19.13 4.54 -18.02
C LEU A 216 18.29 3.40 -18.61
N GLN A 217 18.83 2.76 -19.64
CA GLN A 217 18.45 1.40 -19.96
C GLN A 217 18.88 0.53 -18.79
N TRP A 218 17.90 -0.07 -18.09
CA TRP A 218 18.20 -1.15 -17.15
C TRP A 218 18.92 -2.24 -17.95
N ARG A 219 20.22 -2.39 -17.71
CA ARG A 219 20.97 -3.52 -18.25
C ARG A 219 20.41 -4.76 -17.57
N THR A 220 19.53 -5.47 -18.25
CA THR A 220 19.12 -6.84 -17.89
C THR A 220 20.23 -7.83 -18.24
N TYR A 221 21.48 -7.50 -17.93
CA TYR A 221 22.48 -8.55 -17.77
C TYR A 221 22.06 -9.37 -16.55
N GLU A 222 22.33 -10.67 -16.59
CA GLU A 222 22.07 -11.59 -15.49
C GLU A 222 22.30 -10.88 -14.17
N LYS A 223 21.31 -10.88 -13.26
CA LYS A 223 21.51 -10.44 -11.88
C LYS A 223 22.81 -11.06 -11.44
N GLU A 224 23.82 -10.23 -11.30
CA GLU A 224 25.10 -10.62 -10.75
C GLU A 224 24.77 -11.22 -9.39
N ARG A 225 24.77 -12.56 -9.30
CA ARG A 225 24.29 -13.26 -8.10
C ARG A 225 25.07 -12.79 -6.87
N TYR A 226 26.33 -12.39 -7.08
CA TYR A 226 27.18 -11.77 -6.08
C TYR A 226 26.67 -10.42 -5.56
N LEU A 227 25.88 -9.64 -6.29
CA LEU A 227 25.27 -8.42 -5.72
C LEU A 227 24.07 -8.77 -4.86
N ASP A 228 23.16 -9.63 -5.35
CA ASP A 228 21.97 -10.05 -4.59
C ASP A 228 22.38 -10.74 -3.27
N ASP A 229 23.35 -11.66 -3.35
CA ASP A 229 23.89 -12.34 -2.18
C ASP A 229 24.59 -11.35 -1.22
N PHE A 230 25.25 -10.30 -1.74
CA PHE A 230 25.96 -9.31 -0.93
C PHE A 230 24.98 -8.44 -0.17
N TYR A 231 23.94 -7.98 -0.87
CA TYR A 231 22.83 -7.25 -0.27
C TYR A 231 22.12 -8.09 0.80
N ARG A 232 21.83 -9.37 0.52
CA ARG A 232 21.25 -10.29 1.52
C ARG A 232 22.16 -10.48 2.74
N THR A 233 23.47 -10.53 2.51
CA THR A 233 24.45 -10.72 3.59
C THR A 233 24.55 -9.47 4.47
N PHE A 234 24.72 -8.28 3.90
CA PHE A 234 25.06 -7.10 4.72
C PHE A 234 23.92 -6.09 4.90
N PHE A 235 22.83 -6.22 4.13
CA PHE A 235 21.75 -5.23 4.11
C PHE A 235 20.35 -5.80 4.42
N ASP A 236 20.22 -7.09 4.70
CA ASP A 236 18.94 -7.68 5.10
C ASP A 236 18.77 -7.66 6.64
N GLU A 237 18.41 -8.78 7.26
CA GLU A 237 18.19 -8.89 8.69
C GLU A 237 19.51 -9.09 9.48
N ILE A 238 19.70 -8.27 10.52
CA ILE A 238 20.90 -8.27 11.40
C ILE A 238 20.63 -8.86 12.78
N THR A 239 19.53 -9.59 12.92
CA THR A 239 18.98 -10.01 14.22
C THR A 239 19.36 -11.44 14.60
N ASN A 240 20.21 -12.11 13.81
CA ASN A 240 20.64 -13.48 14.09
C ASN A 240 21.67 -13.50 15.24
N SER A 241 21.67 -14.56 16.05
CA SER A 241 22.58 -14.73 17.20
C SER A 241 24.06 -14.66 16.80
N ASN A 242 24.39 -15.15 15.60
CA ASN A 242 25.74 -15.13 15.04
C ASN A 242 26.17 -13.76 14.47
N GLN A 243 25.27 -12.78 14.38
CA GLN A 243 25.51 -11.44 13.81
C GLN A 243 25.76 -10.36 14.88
N LYS A 244 26.14 -10.75 16.10
CA LYS A 244 26.25 -9.83 17.24
C LYS A 244 27.17 -8.63 16.98
N LYS A 245 28.33 -8.83 16.35
CA LYS A 245 29.25 -7.74 15.96
C LYS A 245 28.57 -6.77 14.98
N MET A 246 27.91 -7.30 13.96
CA MET A 246 27.15 -6.47 13.01
C MET A 246 26.04 -5.68 13.71
N LEU A 247 25.33 -6.28 14.66
CA LEU A 247 24.35 -5.58 15.49
C LEU A 247 24.99 -4.49 16.37
N GLU A 248 26.22 -4.69 16.85
CA GLU A 248 26.96 -3.68 17.63
C GLU A 248 27.38 -2.47 16.78
N HIS A 249 27.95 -2.70 15.60
CA HIS A 249 28.48 -1.65 14.74
C HIS A 249 27.41 -0.95 13.88
N CYS A 250 26.44 -1.71 13.38
CA CYS A 250 25.43 -1.21 12.44
C CYS A 250 24.17 -0.63 13.09
N PHE A 251 24.00 -0.75 14.41
CA PHE A 251 22.85 -0.16 15.10
C PHE A 251 22.91 1.36 15.04
N VAL A 252 21.89 1.98 14.46
CA VAL A 252 21.74 3.44 14.40
C VAL A 252 21.02 3.89 15.65
N SER A 253 21.69 4.66 16.48
CA SER A 253 21.10 5.27 17.67
C SER A 253 20.86 6.76 17.50
N ASP A 254 19.82 7.22 18.19
CA ASP A 254 19.55 8.63 18.48
C ASP A 254 19.40 8.82 20.00
N SER A 255 19.35 10.07 20.47
CA SER A 255 19.29 10.37 21.90
C SER A 255 18.07 9.75 22.59
N LYS A 256 16.92 9.71 21.91
CA LYS A 256 15.66 9.15 22.43
C LYS A 256 15.72 7.63 22.50
N LEU A 257 16.32 6.98 21.51
CA LEU A 257 16.53 5.53 21.47
C LEU A 257 17.52 5.09 22.55
N GLU A 258 18.58 5.86 22.82
CA GLU A 258 19.48 5.57 23.93
C GLU A 258 18.77 5.68 25.29
N GLN A 259 17.87 6.66 25.46
CA GLN A 259 17.03 6.75 26.66
C GLN A 259 16.14 5.49 26.80
N TYR A 260 15.41 5.10 25.76
CA TYR A 260 14.58 3.88 25.78
C TYR A 260 15.39 2.61 26.03
N ARG A 261 16.61 2.53 25.49
CA ARG A 261 17.53 1.42 25.77
C ARG A 261 17.93 1.40 27.24
N GLY A 262 18.21 2.55 27.83
CA GLY A 262 18.48 2.70 29.26
C GLY A 262 17.30 2.23 30.10
N ASP A 263 16.09 2.66 29.75
CA ASP A 263 14.87 2.27 30.45
C ASP A 263 14.56 0.78 30.33
N LEU A 264 14.69 0.20 29.13
CA LEU A 264 14.58 -1.26 28.96
C LEU A 264 15.61 -1.99 29.80
N LYS A 265 16.89 -1.58 29.77
CA LYS A 265 17.94 -2.20 30.60
C LYS A 265 17.61 -2.12 32.09
N ARG A 266 17.01 -1.02 32.57
CA ARG A 266 16.57 -0.88 33.96
C ARG A 266 15.44 -1.85 34.29
N ILE A 267 14.45 -1.97 33.41
CA ILE A 267 13.37 -2.97 33.53
C ILE A 267 13.95 -4.38 33.58
N LEU A 268 14.92 -4.71 32.72
CA LEU A 268 15.54 -6.05 32.74
C LEU A 268 16.37 -6.31 34.02
N ARG A 269 16.92 -5.25 34.63
CA ARG A 269 17.79 -5.32 35.83
C ARG A 269 17.07 -5.17 37.16
N ASP A 270 15.76 -4.86 37.15
CA ASP A 270 14.93 -4.65 38.34
C ASP A 270 15.61 -3.76 39.40
N THR A 271 16.28 -2.68 38.93
CA THR A 271 17.04 -1.75 39.77
C THR A 271 16.34 -0.39 39.81
N PRO A 272 16.06 0.19 40.99
CA PRO A 272 15.49 1.54 41.09
C PRO A 272 16.47 2.60 40.56
N PRO A 273 15.99 3.75 40.04
CA PRO A 273 16.86 4.76 39.46
C PRO A 273 17.75 5.41 40.53
N ASN A 274 19.07 5.38 40.32
CA ASN A 274 19.99 6.28 41.03
C ASN A 274 19.98 7.64 40.32
N PHE A 275 19.29 8.60 40.95
CA PHE A 275 19.39 10.05 40.77
C PHE A 275 19.10 10.64 39.37
N LEU A 276 18.01 11.43 39.30
CA LEU A 276 17.92 12.56 38.40
C LEU A 276 18.85 13.67 38.92
N PRO A 277 19.70 14.31 38.10
CA PRO A 277 20.40 15.51 38.51
C PRO A 277 19.36 16.61 38.80
N LEU A 278 19.40 17.16 40.02
CA LEU A 278 18.68 18.39 40.37
C LEU A 278 19.14 19.50 39.40
N GLY A 279 18.22 20.03 38.60
CA GLY A 279 18.48 21.21 37.77
C GLY A 279 18.12 21.11 36.29
N THR A 280 16.96 20.55 35.95
CA THR A 280 16.29 20.86 34.67
C THR A 280 14.82 21.15 34.97
N GLU A 281 14.54 22.41 35.26
CA GLU A 281 13.20 22.98 35.09
C GLU A 281 12.90 22.97 33.60
N ASP A 282 12.18 21.96 33.13
CA ASP A 282 11.35 21.95 31.92
C ASP A 282 10.90 20.50 31.64
N MET A 283 10.03 19.97 32.52
CA MET A 283 9.12 18.90 32.14
C MET A 283 7.74 19.24 32.70
N GLU A 284 6.76 19.29 31.80
CA GLU A 284 5.34 19.46 32.14
C GLU A 284 4.91 18.45 33.22
N PRO A 285 3.99 18.85 34.12
CA PRO A 285 3.62 18.04 35.27
C PRO A 285 2.71 16.88 34.84
N GLY A 286 3.30 15.70 34.70
CA GLY A 286 2.58 14.43 34.54
C GLY A 286 3.54 13.24 34.52
N GLU A 287 3.40 12.35 35.51
CA GLU A 287 3.99 10.99 35.53
C GLU A 287 5.48 10.83 35.89
N GLY A 288 6.15 11.85 36.44
CA GLY A 288 7.56 11.74 36.85
C GLY A 288 7.83 11.22 38.28
N ALA A 289 6.85 11.33 39.20
CA ALA A 289 7.11 11.18 40.64
C ALA A 289 6.38 10.01 41.33
N ALA A 290 5.36 9.41 40.70
CA ALA A 290 4.54 8.37 41.33
C ALA A 290 5.07 6.93 41.14
N SER A 291 5.98 6.69 40.17
CA SER A 291 6.41 5.33 39.81
C SER A 291 7.59 4.78 40.63
N ILE A 292 7.93 5.39 41.77
CA ILE A 292 9.19 5.11 42.49
C ILE A 292 9.00 4.10 43.64
N ILE A 293 7.78 3.62 43.89
CA ILE A 293 7.52 2.57 44.89
C ILE A 293 6.67 1.48 44.25
N GLU A 294 7.30 0.54 43.53
CA GLU A 294 6.61 -0.69 43.08
C GLU A 294 7.36 -1.92 43.57
N GLU A 295 6.59 -2.85 44.15
CA GLU A 295 7.04 -4.07 44.81
C GLU A 295 7.78 -5.03 43.86
N LYS A 296 8.83 -5.68 44.36
CA LYS A 296 9.51 -6.81 43.70
C LYS A 296 8.49 -7.88 43.31
N GLY A 297 8.48 -8.28 42.04
CA GLY A 297 7.62 -9.36 41.55
C GLY A 297 6.22 -8.93 41.06
N SER A 298 5.94 -7.63 41.02
CA SER A 298 4.80 -7.11 40.23
C SER A 298 5.19 -7.19 38.74
N GLY A 299 4.64 -8.17 38.02
CA GLY A 299 4.88 -8.32 36.59
C GLY A 299 4.55 -7.03 35.84
N LYS A 300 5.41 -6.63 34.89
CA LYS A 300 5.26 -5.39 34.10
C LYS A 300 5.00 -5.72 32.65
N VAL A 301 4.12 -4.94 32.02
CA VAL A 301 3.91 -4.99 30.56
C VAL A 301 4.61 -3.80 29.91
N VAL A 302 5.45 -4.08 28.92
CA VAL A 302 6.16 -3.08 28.12
C VAL A 302 5.68 -3.16 26.67
N LEU A 303 5.11 -2.07 26.16
CA LEU A 303 4.71 -1.95 24.77
C LEU A 303 5.80 -1.27 23.96
N ILE A 304 6.27 -1.93 22.90
CA ILE A 304 7.13 -1.32 21.90
C ILE A 304 6.30 -1.08 20.64
N THR A 305 6.00 0.19 20.38
CA THR A 305 5.18 0.63 19.25
C THR A 305 6.05 1.29 18.20
N GLY A 306 5.65 1.18 16.93
CA GLY A 306 6.33 1.83 15.82
C GLY A 306 5.89 1.27 14.47
N SER A 307 6.25 1.97 13.39
CA SER A 307 5.96 1.54 12.03
C SER A 307 6.64 0.20 11.67
N VAL A 308 6.18 -0.44 10.60
CA VAL A 308 6.82 -1.65 10.08
C VAL A 308 8.24 -1.30 9.63
N GLY A 309 9.22 -2.09 10.07
CA GLY A 309 10.63 -1.87 9.72
C GLY A 309 11.37 -0.81 10.55
N CYS A 310 10.76 -0.23 11.59
CA CYS A 310 11.43 0.74 12.47
C CYS A 310 12.49 0.12 13.41
N GLY A 311 12.67 -1.22 13.38
CA GLY A 311 13.70 -1.92 14.15
C GLY A 311 13.30 -2.40 15.55
N LYS A 312 12.01 -2.68 15.79
CA LYS A 312 11.51 -3.20 17.09
C LYS A 312 12.25 -4.45 17.56
N THR A 313 12.27 -5.49 16.72
CA THR A 313 13.02 -6.74 16.94
C THR A 313 14.52 -6.48 17.18
N THR A 314 15.11 -5.59 16.37
CA THR A 314 16.52 -5.21 16.46
C THR A 314 16.85 -4.58 17.81
N LEU A 315 16.02 -3.66 18.31
CA LEU A 315 16.17 -3.04 19.61
C LEU A 315 16.12 -4.09 20.73
N VAL A 316 15.08 -4.93 20.74
CA VAL A 316 14.88 -5.93 21.79
C VAL A 316 16.07 -6.87 21.85
N LYS A 317 16.50 -7.43 20.71
CA LYS A 317 17.66 -8.32 20.65
C LYS A 317 18.96 -7.62 21.02
N LYS A 318 19.12 -6.33 20.67
CA LYS A 318 20.29 -5.53 21.08
C LYS A 318 20.34 -5.38 22.60
N VAL A 319 19.24 -4.99 23.24
CA VAL A 319 19.18 -4.86 24.69
C VAL A 319 19.43 -6.20 25.39
N LEU A 320 18.87 -7.29 24.88
CA LEU A 320 19.12 -8.64 25.41
C LEU A 320 20.59 -9.03 25.31
N SER A 321 21.22 -8.85 24.14
CA SER A 321 22.63 -9.21 23.93
C SER A 321 23.57 -8.45 24.86
N GLU A 322 23.31 -7.17 25.11
CA GLU A 322 24.08 -6.33 26.03
C GLU A 322 23.84 -6.70 27.50
N THR A 323 22.64 -7.16 27.83
CA THR A 323 22.32 -7.61 29.19
C THR A 323 22.99 -8.94 29.51
N LYS A 324 23.02 -9.87 28.55
CA LYS A 324 23.74 -11.16 28.67
C LYS A 324 25.26 -10.99 28.81
N LEU A 325 25.84 -9.99 28.14
CA LEU A 325 27.29 -9.71 28.20
C LEU A 325 27.77 -9.19 29.54
N ASN A 326 26.95 -8.39 30.21
CA ASN A 326 27.43 -7.57 31.31
C ASN A 326 27.46 -8.29 32.65
N HIS A 327 26.67 -9.35 32.93
CA HIS A 327 26.63 -10.01 34.25
C HIS A 327 26.24 -11.51 34.20
N LYS A 328 26.61 -12.27 35.25
CA LYS A 328 26.13 -13.64 35.57
C LYS A 328 24.59 -13.64 35.61
N ALA A 329 23.98 -14.18 34.55
CA ALA A 329 22.59 -13.98 34.19
C ALA A 329 21.58 -14.46 35.25
N THR A 330 20.91 -13.50 35.89
CA THR A 330 19.66 -13.73 36.63
C THR A 330 18.43 -13.36 35.80
N THR A 331 18.59 -13.11 34.49
CA THR A 331 17.49 -12.74 33.60
C THR A 331 17.38 -13.79 32.50
N VAL A 332 16.21 -14.43 32.37
CA VAL A 332 15.97 -15.43 31.33
C VAL A 332 14.96 -14.88 30.31
N PRO A 333 15.42 -14.47 29.12
CA PRO A 333 14.54 -13.97 28.08
C PRO A 333 13.96 -15.13 27.26
N ILE A 334 12.64 -15.19 27.15
CA ILE A 334 11.93 -16.13 26.27
C ILE A 334 11.41 -15.32 25.09
N LEU A 335 11.97 -15.54 23.91
CA LEU A 335 11.54 -14.87 22.67
C LEU A 335 10.49 -15.72 21.95
N VAL A 336 9.32 -15.13 21.75
CA VAL A 336 8.19 -15.69 21.01
C VAL A 336 8.02 -14.86 19.75
N ASP A 337 8.29 -15.47 18.60
CA ASP A 337 8.15 -14.81 17.31
C ASP A 337 6.85 -15.27 16.63
N LEU A 338 5.88 -14.36 16.48
CA LEU A 338 4.57 -14.64 15.90
C LEU A 338 4.48 -14.33 14.38
N ILE A 339 5.63 -14.08 13.72
CA ILE A 339 5.68 -13.70 12.30
C ILE A 339 4.96 -14.64 11.34
N ASN A 340 4.97 -15.94 11.61
CA ASN A 340 4.40 -16.99 10.74
C ASN A 340 2.99 -17.42 11.16
N ASP A 341 2.48 -16.90 12.27
CA ASP A 341 1.21 -17.31 12.88
C ASP A 341 0.06 -16.34 12.61
N VAL A 342 0.24 -15.51 11.58
CA VAL A 342 -0.73 -14.53 11.08
C VAL A 342 -1.89 -15.26 10.36
N SER A 343 -2.63 -16.05 11.13
CA SER A 343 -3.91 -16.62 10.72
C SER A 343 -4.97 -15.50 10.74
N ARG A 344 -5.79 -15.43 9.70
CA ARG A 344 -6.93 -14.48 9.62
C ARG A 344 -8.09 -14.86 10.56
N ASN A 345 -8.04 -16.02 11.21
CA ASN A 345 -9.10 -16.51 12.09
C ASN A 345 -8.79 -16.18 13.55
N VAL A 346 -9.57 -15.25 14.10
CA VAL A 346 -9.49 -14.76 15.49
C VAL A 346 -9.89 -15.84 16.50
N THR A 347 -10.77 -16.77 16.11
CA THR A 347 -11.37 -17.78 17.00
C THR A 347 -10.37 -18.74 17.63
N GLN A 348 -9.12 -18.79 17.15
CA GLN A 348 -8.03 -19.63 17.68
C GLN A 348 -6.80 -18.82 18.12
N ALA A 349 -6.88 -17.48 18.17
CA ALA A 349 -5.72 -16.63 18.47
C ALA A 349 -5.06 -16.99 19.80
N LYS A 350 -5.88 -17.17 20.85
CA LYS A 350 -5.42 -17.58 22.18
C LYS A 350 -4.63 -18.88 22.16
N ASP A 351 -5.19 -19.94 21.58
CA ASP A 351 -4.55 -21.26 21.53
C ASP A 351 -3.23 -21.22 20.77
N ILE A 352 -3.18 -20.47 19.66
CA ILE A 352 -1.96 -20.26 18.87
C ILE A 352 -0.88 -19.56 19.71
N ILE A 353 -1.23 -18.47 20.41
CA ILE A 353 -0.30 -17.69 21.23
C ILE A 353 0.27 -18.56 22.36
N PHE A 354 -0.59 -19.28 23.12
CA PHE A 354 -0.13 -20.16 24.19
C PHE A 354 0.73 -21.32 23.67
N LYS A 355 0.39 -21.88 22.50
CA LYS A 355 1.21 -22.91 21.84
C LYS A 355 2.60 -22.38 21.50
N ARG A 356 2.69 -21.18 20.91
CA ARG A 356 3.99 -20.56 20.57
C ARG A 356 4.81 -20.19 21.78
N ILE A 357 4.17 -19.66 22.84
CA ILE A 357 4.85 -19.41 24.10
C ILE A 357 5.41 -20.71 24.66
N ASN A 358 4.63 -21.79 24.67
CA ASN A 358 5.07 -23.08 25.18
C ASN A 358 6.24 -23.67 24.36
N GLU A 359 6.19 -23.59 23.02
CA GLU A 359 7.29 -24.01 22.15
C GLU A 359 8.59 -23.24 22.46
N SER A 360 8.52 -21.90 22.53
CA SER A 360 9.67 -21.06 22.91
C SER A 360 10.16 -21.34 24.33
N PHE A 361 9.24 -21.62 25.26
CA PHE A 361 9.56 -21.89 26.65
C PHE A 361 10.28 -23.23 26.82
N ILE A 362 9.82 -24.29 26.15
CA ILE A 362 10.47 -25.60 26.14
C ILE A 362 11.86 -25.52 25.52
N ASN A 363 12.05 -24.71 24.48
CA ASN A 363 13.36 -24.51 23.85
C ASN A 363 14.37 -23.90 24.83
N GLU A 364 13.97 -22.91 25.64
CA GLU A 364 14.85 -22.30 26.65
C GLU A 364 14.99 -23.18 27.90
N PHE A 365 13.94 -23.93 28.27
CA PHE A 365 13.90 -24.82 29.43
C PHE A 365 13.52 -26.26 29.05
N PRO A 366 14.43 -27.06 28.45
CA PRO A 366 14.10 -28.42 27.97
C PRO A 366 13.60 -29.37 29.06
N LYS A 367 14.03 -29.15 30.30
CA LYS A 367 13.66 -29.98 31.47
C LYS A 367 12.31 -29.60 32.08
N ILE A 368 11.58 -28.64 31.54
CA ILE A 368 10.32 -28.18 32.14
C ILE A 368 9.27 -29.30 32.22
N ASN A 369 9.28 -30.21 31.24
CA ASN A 369 8.38 -31.35 31.18
C ASN A 369 8.85 -32.55 32.01
N HIS A 370 9.99 -32.46 32.70
CA HIS A 370 10.47 -33.54 33.55
C HIS A 370 9.68 -33.58 34.86
N ILE A 371 9.55 -34.78 35.42
CA ILE A 371 8.74 -35.03 36.63
C ILE A 371 9.13 -34.11 37.80
N ASP A 372 10.41 -33.84 38.00
CA ASP A 372 10.88 -32.99 39.10
C ASP A 372 10.43 -31.52 38.92
N SER A 373 10.48 -31.01 37.70
CA SER A 373 10.00 -29.66 37.35
C SER A 373 8.49 -29.56 37.50
N LEU A 374 7.76 -30.59 37.06
CA LEU A 374 6.30 -30.66 37.17
C LEU A 374 5.87 -30.72 38.64
N ARG A 375 6.52 -31.54 39.46
CA ARG A 375 6.28 -31.60 40.92
C ARG A 375 6.53 -30.26 41.60
N SER A 376 7.58 -29.53 41.19
CA SER A 376 7.83 -28.18 41.71
C SER A 376 6.74 -27.20 41.30
N THR A 377 6.33 -27.24 40.03
CA THR A 377 5.34 -26.31 39.46
C THR A 377 3.95 -26.51 40.07
N TYR A 378 3.56 -27.76 40.31
CA TYR A 378 2.27 -28.17 40.84
C TYR A 378 2.33 -28.61 42.31
N ARG A 379 3.28 -28.07 43.07
CA ARG A 379 3.53 -28.49 44.46
C ARG A 379 2.28 -28.40 45.34
N ALA A 380 1.42 -27.41 45.12
CA ALA A 380 0.19 -27.23 45.89
C ALA A 380 -0.84 -28.34 45.59
N GLU A 381 -1.04 -28.66 44.32
CA GLU A 381 -1.93 -29.73 43.85
C GLU A 381 -1.45 -31.10 44.32
N ILE A 382 -0.15 -31.38 44.17
CA ILE A 382 0.44 -32.64 44.62
C ILE A 382 0.36 -32.80 46.14
N ASN A 383 0.56 -31.71 46.89
CA ASN A 383 0.39 -31.75 48.34
C ASN A 383 -1.07 -31.96 48.75
N THR A 384 -2.02 -31.41 47.99
CA THR A 384 -3.46 -31.61 48.20
C THR A 384 -3.87 -33.05 47.86
N LEU A 385 -3.36 -33.61 46.77
CA LEU A 385 -3.54 -35.01 46.40
C LEU A 385 -3.04 -35.91 47.53
N LYS A 386 -1.80 -35.71 47.98
CA LYS A 386 -1.17 -36.53 49.02
C LYS A 386 -1.90 -36.49 50.36
N ASN A 387 -2.37 -35.31 50.79
CA ASN A 387 -3.03 -35.12 52.08
C ASN A 387 -4.56 -35.20 52.04
N GLY A 388 -5.13 -35.39 50.85
CA GLY A 388 -6.57 -35.40 50.62
C GLY A 388 -7.25 -36.74 50.97
N PRO A 389 -8.40 -37.05 50.34
CA PRO A 389 -9.23 -38.22 50.66
C PRO A 389 -8.50 -39.56 50.58
N TYR A 390 -7.47 -39.66 49.73
CA TYR A 390 -6.71 -40.88 49.50
C TYR A 390 -5.48 -41.04 50.41
N LYS A 391 -5.25 -40.14 51.38
CA LYS A 391 -4.06 -40.16 52.26
C LYS A 391 -3.80 -41.54 52.89
N SER A 392 -4.84 -42.14 53.49
CA SER A 392 -4.73 -43.44 54.16
C SER A 392 -4.47 -44.60 53.19
N VAL A 393 -4.86 -44.45 51.92
CA VAL A 393 -4.59 -45.42 50.85
C VAL A 393 -3.12 -45.31 50.42
N PHE A 394 -2.61 -44.08 50.27
CA PHE A 394 -1.23 -43.81 49.88
C PHE A 394 -0.22 -44.23 50.95
N GLU A 395 -0.55 -44.09 52.24
CA GLU A 395 0.29 -44.56 53.35
C GLU A 395 0.43 -46.10 53.37
N ARG A 396 -0.58 -46.83 52.88
CA ARG A 396 -0.59 -48.30 52.82
C ARG A 396 0.00 -48.86 51.53
N ASN A 397 -0.03 -48.09 50.43
CA ASN A 397 0.47 -48.50 49.13
C ASN A 397 1.10 -47.30 48.40
N SER A 398 2.43 -47.28 48.39
CA SER A 398 3.22 -46.22 47.76
C SER A 398 3.17 -46.24 46.23
N GLU A 399 3.01 -47.42 45.60
CA GLU A 399 2.91 -47.52 44.13
C GLU A 399 1.65 -46.81 43.62
N LYS A 400 0.54 -46.97 44.35
CA LYS A 400 -0.74 -46.33 44.01
C LYS A 400 -0.68 -44.80 44.09
N TYR A 401 0.20 -44.25 44.93
CA TYR A 401 0.49 -42.82 44.96
C TYR A 401 1.25 -42.38 43.72
N ILE A 402 2.28 -43.13 43.30
CA ILE A 402 3.09 -42.80 42.11
C ILE A 402 2.22 -42.79 40.85
N GLU A 403 1.34 -43.79 40.68
CA GLU A 403 0.40 -43.84 39.55
C GLU A 403 -0.54 -42.63 39.55
N LYS A 404 -1.17 -42.34 40.69
CA LYS A 404 -2.11 -41.21 40.80
C LYS A 404 -1.43 -39.85 40.65
N GLU A 405 -0.20 -39.71 41.12
CA GLU A 405 0.62 -38.51 40.90
C GLU A 405 0.92 -38.32 39.42
N ALA A 406 1.31 -39.38 38.70
CA ALA A 406 1.57 -39.30 37.25
C ALA A 406 0.31 -38.94 36.46
N GLU A 407 -0.84 -39.55 36.77
CA GLU A 407 -2.13 -39.22 36.16
C GLU A 407 -2.52 -37.74 36.37
N GLU A 408 -2.36 -37.23 37.60
CA GLU A 408 -2.71 -35.85 37.93
C GLU A 408 -1.76 -34.85 37.27
N LEU A 409 -0.46 -35.14 37.23
CA LEU A 409 0.52 -34.29 36.54
C LEU A 409 0.24 -34.23 35.02
N GLU A 410 -0.11 -35.35 34.39
CA GLU A 410 -0.46 -35.36 32.97
C GLU A 410 -1.76 -34.58 32.71
N ARG A 411 -2.77 -34.72 33.59
CA ARG A 411 -4.01 -33.93 33.52
C ARG A 411 -3.74 -32.43 33.61
N LEU A 412 -2.91 -32.01 34.58
CA LEU A 412 -2.55 -30.60 34.79
C LEU A 412 -1.72 -30.04 33.62
N LYS A 413 -0.82 -30.85 33.06
CA LYS A 413 0.02 -30.48 31.91
C LYS A 413 -0.79 -30.32 30.61
N ASN A 414 -1.88 -31.08 30.44
CA ASN A 414 -2.74 -31.00 29.25
C ASN A 414 -3.52 -29.68 29.15
N ASP A 415 -3.66 -28.94 30.25
CA ASP A 415 -4.13 -27.55 30.22
C ASP A 415 -2.97 -26.61 29.88
N LEU A 416 -2.79 -26.36 28.58
CA LEU A 416 -1.66 -25.60 28.04
C LEU A 416 -1.54 -24.19 28.62
N GLU A 417 -2.67 -23.50 28.80
CA GLU A 417 -2.70 -22.14 29.32
C GLU A 417 -2.22 -22.11 30.78
N ASN A 418 -2.81 -22.96 31.62
CA ASN A 418 -2.39 -23.06 33.03
C ASN A 418 -0.96 -23.56 33.16
N PHE A 419 -0.54 -24.50 32.30
CA PHE A 419 0.83 -24.99 32.29
C PHE A 419 1.83 -23.87 32.02
N VAL A 420 1.61 -23.05 31.00
CA VAL A 420 2.49 -21.91 30.67
C VAL A 420 2.55 -20.90 31.82
N ILE A 421 1.39 -20.47 32.35
CA ILE A 421 1.31 -19.48 33.42
C ILE A 421 2.03 -19.97 34.69
N ARG A 422 1.75 -21.21 35.11
CA ARG A 422 2.34 -21.78 36.33
C ARG A 422 3.82 -22.07 36.17
N SER A 423 4.24 -22.50 34.98
CA SER A 423 5.65 -22.71 34.68
C SER A 423 6.43 -21.39 34.72
N LEU A 424 5.90 -20.32 34.11
CA LEU A 424 6.47 -18.97 34.23
C LEU A 424 6.55 -18.53 35.69
N LYS A 425 5.46 -18.71 36.46
CA LYS A 425 5.42 -18.36 37.88
C LYS A 425 6.46 -19.12 38.70
N ASN A 426 6.60 -20.42 38.46
CA ASN A 426 7.59 -21.24 39.15
C ASN A 426 9.01 -20.76 38.83
N GLN A 427 9.32 -20.39 37.58
CA GLN A 427 10.61 -19.81 37.21
C GLN A 427 10.84 -18.44 37.88
N THR A 428 9.84 -17.55 37.88
CA THR A 428 9.92 -16.26 38.57
C THR A 428 10.20 -16.41 40.06
N ASN A 429 9.57 -17.41 40.72
CA ASN A 429 9.74 -17.68 42.15
C ASN A 429 11.09 -18.30 42.54
N GLN A 430 11.73 -19.07 41.65
CA GLN A 430 12.95 -19.84 41.96
C GLN A 430 14.25 -19.02 41.89
N ASN A 431 14.17 -17.71 41.71
CA ASN A 431 15.18 -16.77 41.21
C ASN A 431 15.12 -16.64 39.70
N ASN A 432 14.82 -15.42 39.23
CA ASN A 432 15.30 -14.75 38.02
C ASN A 432 14.22 -13.82 37.46
N ASN A 433 14.62 -12.69 36.90
CA ASN A 433 13.72 -11.84 36.11
C ASN A 433 13.37 -12.60 34.83
N VAL A 434 12.23 -13.29 34.84
CA VAL A 434 11.70 -13.95 33.64
C VAL A 434 11.09 -12.89 32.75
N ILE A 435 11.56 -12.84 31.51
CA ILE A 435 11.13 -11.83 30.55
C ILE A 435 10.58 -12.53 29.33
N LEU A 436 9.28 -12.44 29.14
CA LEU A 436 8.61 -12.95 27.97
C LEU A 436 8.55 -11.84 26.92
N ILE A 437 9.07 -12.10 25.73
CA ILE A 437 9.03 -11.16 24.61
C ILE A 437 8.15 -11.76 23.53
N ILE A 438 7.05 -11.09 23.20
CA ILE A 438 6.16 -11.46 22.11
C ILE A 438 6.38 -10.47 20.97
N ASP A 439 7.10 -10.91 19.96
CA ASP A 439 7.53 -10.09 18.83
C ASP A 439 6.69 -10.35 17.56
N ASN A 440 6.76 -9.43 16.61
CA ASN A 440 6.04 -9.43 15.32
C ASN A 440 4.50 -9.52 15.43
N VAL A 441 3.90 -9.20 16.58
CA VAL A 441 2.43 -9.10 16.71
C VAL A 441 1.88 -8.04 15.77
N ASP A 442 2.68 -7.01 15.51
CA ASP A 442 2.39 -5.96 14.55
C ASP A 442 2.18 -6.45 13.10
N ARG A 443 2.45 -7.71 12.77
CA ARG A 443 2.13 -8.28 11.44
C ARG A 443 0.74 -8.94 11.37
N ALA A 444 0.12 -9.21 12.52
CA ALA A 444 -1.18 -9.88 12.61
C ALA A 444 -2.38 -8.94 12.38
N SER A 445 -3.59 -9.50 12.33
CA SER A 445 -4.83 -8.70 12.29
C SER A 445 -4.98 -7.83 13.55
N GLU A 446 -5.82 -6.79 13.48
CA GLU A 446 -6.09 -5.91 14.64
C GLU A 446 -6.64 -6.73 15.83
N ASP A 447 -7.63 -7.59 15.59
CA ASP A 447 -8.23 -8.45 16.64
C ASP A 447 -7.20 -9.38 17.30
N PHE A 448 -6.24 -9.92 16.53
CA PHE A 448 -5.18 -10.77 17.08
C PHE A 448 -4.19 -9.97 17.93
N GLN A 449 -3.87 -8.73 17.53
CA GLN A 449 -3.04 -7.82 18.30
C GLN A 449 -3.71 -7.46 19.64
N GLU A 450 -5.02 -7.25 19.64
CA GLU A 450 -5.81 -6.99 20.84
C GLU A 450 -5.82 -8.19 21.78
N GLU A 451 -6.09 -9.39 21.27
CA GLU A 451 -6.08 -10.62 22.08
C GLU A 451 -4.68 -10.88 22.68
N THR A 452 -3.62 -10.65 21.89
CA THR A 452 -2.23 -10.78 22.37
C THR A 452 -1.93 -9.80 23.51
N TYR A 453 -2.43 -8.55 23.43
CA TYR A 453 -2.29 -7.57 24.50
C TYR A 453 -2.99 -8.04 25.80
N VAL A 454 -4.22 -8.56 25.69
CA VAL A 454 -4.97 -9.10 26.85
C VAL A 454 -4.22 -10.29 27.47
N ILE A 455 -3.72 -11.21 26.65
CA ILE A 455 -2.96 -12.37 27.10
C ILE A 455 -1.65 -11.95 27.77
N ALA A 456 -0.93 -10.97 27.22
CA ALA A 456 0.30 -10.45 27.82
C ALA A 456 0.06 -9.90 29.24
N HIS A 457 -1.04 -9.17 29.44
CA HIS A 457 -1.48 -8.68 30.74
C HIS A 457 -1.85 -9.81 31.71
N LYS A 458 -2.54 -10.84 31.22
CA LYS A 458 -2.88 -12.02 32.01
C LYS A 458 -1.61 -12.75 32.47
N LEU A 459 -0.69 -13.03 31.54
CA LEU A 459 0.59 -13.68 31.81
C LEU A 459 1.39 -12.90 32.84
N SER A 460 1.53 -11.58 32.66
CA SER A 460 2.31 -10.74 33.57
C SER A 460 1.71 -10.72 34.98
N LYS A 461 0.40 -10.53 35.10
CA LYS A 461 -0.31 -10.48 36.39
C LYS A 461 -0.25 -11.82 37.14
N GLU A 462 -0.46 -12.94 36.46
CA GLU A 462 -0.59 -14.25 37.11
C GLU A 462 0.77 -14.92 37.39
N SER A 463 1.78 -14.64 36.56
CA SER A 463 3.12 -15.25 36.69
C SER A 463 4.17 -14.35 37.34
N GLY A 464 3.94 -13.04 37.42
CA GLY A 464 4.95 -12.06 37.85
C GLY A 464 6.05 -11.79 36.82
N ALA A 465 5.99 -12.42 35.64
CA ALA A 465 6.95 -12.19 34.57
C ALA A 465 6.78 -10.80 33.95
N THR A 466 7.89 -10.20 33.50
CA THR A 466 7.84 -9.01 32.66
C THR A 466 7.51 -9.43 31.23
N VAL A 467 6.50 -8.83 30.63
CA VAL A 467 6.06 -9.15 29.26
C VAL A 467 6.31 -7.96 28.35
N ILE A 468 7.16 -8.12 27.33
CA ILE A 468 7.44 -7.13 26.31
C ILE A 468 6.68 -7.53 25.05
N ILE A 469 5.84 -6.66 24.51
CA ILE A 469 5.10 -6.92 23.27
C ILE A 469 5.43 -5.87 22.22
N THR A 470 5.52 -6.28 20.96
CA THR A 470 5.69 -5.33 19.83
C THR A 470 4.37 -5.13 19.09
N MET A 471 3.96 -3.87 18.89
CA MET A 471 2.68 -3.53 18.25
C MET A 471 2.85 -2.48 17.14
N ARG A 472 1.87 -2.39 16.23
CA ARG A 472 1.81 -1.29 15.26
C ARG A 472 1.42 0.00 15.96
N GLU A 473 2.08 1.08 15.56
CA GLU A 473 1.78 2.43 16.05
C GLU A 473 0.31 2.83 15.82
N PHE A 474 -0.22 2.58 14.61
CA PHE A 474 -1.61 2.88 14.28
C PHE A 474 -2.60 2.09 15.15
N THR A 475 -2.39 0.78 15.33
CA THR A 475 -3.24 -0.06 16.17
C THR A 475 -3.25 0.45 17.62
N TYR A 476 -2.09 0.82 18.14
CA TYR A 476 -1.98 1.38 19.48
C TYR A 476 -2.77 2.69 19.64
N PHE A 477 -2.55 3.69 18.77
CA PHE A 477 -3.24 4.98 18.88
C PHE A 477 -4.75 4.86 18.65
N LYS A 478 -5.17 4.13 17.61
CA LYS A 478 -6.59 3.90 17.30
C LYS A 478 -7.34 3.27 18.47
N ASN A 479 -6.71 2.32 19.17
CA ASN A 479 -7.36 1.60 20.26
C ASN A 479 -7.24 2.32 21.61
N LYS A 480 -6.25 3.20 21.77
CA LYS A 480 -6.19 4.17 22.87
C LYS A 480 -7.36 5.16 22.79
N ASP A 481 -7.64 5.69 21.60
CA ASP A 481 -8.75 6.63 21.37
C ASP A 481 -10.14 6.00 21.57
N LYS A 482 -10.25 4.69 21.32
CA LYS A 482 -11.48 3.91 21.54
C LYS A 482 -11.70 3.48 23.00
N GLY A 483 -10.76 3.75 23.92
CA GLY A 483 -10.86 3.43 25.34
C GLY A 483 -10.74 1.94 25.70
N TRP A 484 -10.38 1.07 24.75
CA TRP A 484 -10.16 -0.38 25.01
C TRP A 484 -8.71 -0.67 25.40
N LEU A 485 -7.76 0.03 24.75
CA LEU A 485 -6.37 0.12 25.20
C LEU A 485 -6.29 1.25 26.22
N ASP A 486 -7.01 1.08 27.34
CA ASP A 486 -6.75 1.85 28.54
C ASP A 486 -5.42 1.30 29.08
N VAL A 487 -4.34 1.80 28.49
CA VAL A 487 -2.95 1.48 28.86
C VAL A 487 -2.93 1.59 30.36
N ARG A 488 -2.82 0.44 31.04
CA ARG A 488 -2.93 0.42 32.49
C ARG A 488 -1.89 1.40 33.01
N SER A 489 -2.19 2.13 34.08
CA SER A 489 -1.29 3.16 34.60
C SER A 489 0.14 2.66 34.93
N GLY A 490 0.36 1.33 35.01
CA GLY A 490 1.67 0.68 35.15
C GLY A 490 2.35 0.23 33.86
N ASP A 491 1.71 0.36 32.69
CA ASP A 491 2.26 -0.05 31.40
C ASP A 491 3.31 0.95 30.90
N ARG A 492 4.47 0.45 30.49
CA ARG A 492 5.53 1.27 29.90
C ARG A 492 5.42 1.25 28.38
N VAL A 493 5.19 2.40 27.75
CA VAL A 493 5.08 2.50 26.29
C VAL A 493 6.33 3.16 25.70
N ILE A 494 6.96 2.46 24.75
CA ILE A 494 8.14 2.90 24.01
C ILE A 494 7.74 3.12 22.55
N HIS A 495 7.90 4.35 22.08
CA HIS A 495 7.60 4.74 20.70
C HIS A 495 8.88 4.80 19.86
N LEU A 496 9.04 3.86 18.93
CA LEU A 496 10.19 3.78 18.04
C LEU A 496 9.94 4.46 16.70
N LYS A 497 10.82 5.41 16.37
CA LYS A 497 10.90 6.02 15.05
C LYS A 497 11.77 5.18 14.12
N ALA A 498 11.51 5.26 12.83
CA ALA A 498 12.39 4.64 11.84
C ALA A 498 13.80 5.25 11.92
N PRO A 499 14.87 4.42 11.82
CA PRO A 499 16.22 4.93 11.85
C PRO A 499 16.50 5.78 10.60
N ASP A 500 17.40 6.76 10.76
CA ASP A 500 17.89 7.55 9.63
C ASP A 500 18.53 6.64 8.58
N PHE A 501 17.94 6.62 7.37
CA PHE A 501 18.35 5.73 6.30
C PHE A 501 19.80 5.96 5.86
N ASN A 502 20.23 7.22 5.76
CA ASN A 502 21.60 7.55 5.36
C ASN A 502 22.61 7.05 6.39
N LYS A 503 22.31 7.21 7.69
CA LYS A 503 23.14 6.68 8.78
C LYS A 503 23.15 5.16 8.78
N LEU A 504 22.02 4.50 8.52
CA LEU A 504 21.92 3.04 8.43
C LEU A 504 22.83 2.50 7.34
N ILE A 505 22.71 3.03 6.12
CA ILE A 505 23.55 2.61 4.98
C ILE A 505 25.02 2.91 5.26
N SER A 506 25.33 4.11 5.75
CA SER A 506 26.71 4.51 6.06
C SER A 506 27.37 3.59 7.08
N LYS A 507 26.65 3.21 8.15
CA LYS A 507 27.17 2.28 9.16
C LYS A 507 27.37 0.87 8.62
N ARG A 508 26.46 0.39 7.77
CA ARG A 508 26.59 -0.94 7.13
C ARG A 508 27.77 -0.99 6.17
N ILE A 509 27.97 0.05 5.35
CA ILE A 509 29.15 0.18 4.48
C ILE A 509 30.43 0.21 5.33
N LYS A 510 30.48 1.03 6.38
CA LYS A 510 31.65 1.08 7.29
C LYS A 510 31.93 -0.26 7.98
N TYR A 511 30.90 -1.02 8.33
CA TYR A 511 31.09 -2.36 8.90
C TYR A 511 31.68 -3.31 7.87
N VAL A 512 31.20 -3.27 6.62
CA VAL A 512 31.79 -4.02 5.51
C VAL A 512 33.26 -3.61 5.35
N GLU A 513 33.58 -2.33 5.23
CA GLU A 513 34.96 -1.88 5.03
C GLU A 513 35.93 -2.34 6.12
N ASN A 514 35.51 -2.30 7.40
CA ASN A 514 36.41 -2.50 8.54
C ASN A 514 36.35 -3.91 9.14
N HIS A 515 35.24 -4.63 8.97
CA HIS A 515 34.98 -5.89 9.69
C HIS A 515 34.51 -7.03 8.76
N PHE A 516 34.64 -6.89 7.43
CA PHE A 516 34.27 -7.96 6.49
C PHE A 516 34.92 -9.30 6.83
N ASP A 517 36.22 -9.29 7.13
CA ASP A 517 37.00 -10.50 7.37
C ASP A 517 36.67 -11.20 8.70
N GLU A 518 35.97 -10.51 9.59
CA GLU A 518 35.52 -11.01 10.90
C GLU A 518 34.10 -11.59 10.88
N ASP A 519 33.33 -11.37 9.80
CA ASP A 519 31.97 -11.89 9.67
C ASP A 519 32.01 -13.41 9.38
N PHE A 520 31.08 -14.18 9.96
CA PHE A 520 31.08 -15.64 9.78
C PHE A 520 30.67 -16.06 8.35
N ARG A 521 29.91 -15.21 7.65
CA ARG A 521 29.39 -15.47 6.29
C ARG A 521 30.44 -15.25 5.21
N THR A 522 31.50 -14.53 5.54
CA THR A 522 32.61 -14.23 4.62
C THR A 522 33.32 -15.48 4.15
N LYS A 523 33.33 -16.55 4.95
CA LYS A 523 33.91 -17.83 4.56
C LYS A 523 33.15 -18.46 3.38
N GLU A 524 31.83 -18.39 3.41
CA GLU A 524 30.98 -18.87 2.31
C GLU A 524 31.09 -17.94 1.10
N TRP A 525 31.16 -16.63 1.34
CA TRP A 525 31.40 -15.62 0.30
C TRP A 525 32.68 -15.89 -0.50
N ARG A 526 33.81 -16.06 0.22
CA ARG A 526 35.13 -16.34 -0.36
C ARG A 526 35.19 -17.66 -1.12
N ARG A 527 34.32 -18.62 -0.79
CA ARG A 527 34.22 -19.90 -1.50
C ARG A 527 33.50 -19.73 -2.84
N ASN A 528 32.49 -18.87 -2.88
CA ASN A 528 31.61 -18.72 -4.04
C ASN A 528 32.10 -17.62 -5.01
N TYR A 529 32.90 -16.66 -4.53
CA TYR A 529 33.32 -15.48 -5.30
C TYR A 529 34.80 -15.15 -5.11
N LYS A 530 35.44 -14.59 -6.15
CA LYS A 530 36.82 -14.12 -6.10
C LYS A 530 36.95 -12.87 -5.23
N TYR A 531 37.26 -13.08 -3.95
CA TYR A 531 37.37 -12.03 -2.94
C TYR A 531 38.22 -10.81 -3.35
N ASN A 532 39.35 -11.04 -4.02
CA ASN A 532 40.27 -9.96 -4.43
C ASN A 532 39.77 -9.09 -5.60
N GLU A 533 38.77 -9.55 -6.37
CA GLU A 533 38.14 -8.73 -7.42
C GLU A 533 37.01 -7.86 -6.84
N PHE A 534 36.49 -8.20 -5.64
CA PHE A 534 35.36 -7.51 -5.00
C PHE A 534 35.79 -6.43 -4.00
N LYS A 535 36.87 -6.66 -3.26
CA LYS A 535 37.49 -5.67 -2.36
C LYS A 535 38.22 -4.61 -3.18
#